data_AF-X0TU62-F1
#
_entry.id   AF-X0TU62-F1
#
_cell.length_a   1.000
_cell.length_b   1.000
_cell.length_c   1.000
_cell.angle_alpha   90.00
_cell.angle_beta   90.00
_cell.angle_gamma   90.00
#
_symmetry.space_group_name_H-M   'P 1'
#
loop_
_entity.id
_entity.type
_entity.pdbx_description
1 polymer ?
#
loop_
_entity_poly.entity_id
_entity_poly.type
_entity_poly.pdbx_seq_one_letter_code
_entity_poly.pdbx_strand_id
1 'polypeptide(L)'
;TGSIVNTPNFPFKEIPVLEPLTFEFHVPVRMLNDCAVAVLGEKMYGAGKGLRNLVYVTLSTGLGGGAIVDGHVLIGKDGNAVEVGHLTID
;
A
#
# COMPACT_ATOMS: atom_id res chain seq x y z
N THR A 1 10.93 -1.10 -6.87
CA THR A 1 12.16 -1.69 -6.30
C THR A 1 11.87 -2.80 -5.30
N GLY A 2 10.70 -2.83 -4.64
CA GLY A 2 10.45 -3.88 -3.62
C GLY A 2 11.27 -3.65 -2.35
N SER A 3 11.62 -2.39 -2.11
CA SER A 3 12.39 -1.91 -0.97
C SER A 3 11.53 -0.94 -0.17
N ILE A 4 11.78 -0.87 1.14
CA ILE A 4 11.31 0.24 1.96
C ILE A 4 12.29 1.40 1.75
N VAL A 5 11.79 2.59 1.41
CA VAL A 5 12.60 3.78 1.16
C VAL A 5 12.23 4.91 2.11
N ASN A 6 13.24 5.64 2.60
CA ASN A 6 13.07 6.84 3.44
C ASN A 6 12.09 6.67 4.62
N THR A 7 12.12 5.52 5.29
CA THR A 7 11.25 5.25 6.45
C THR A 7 11.71 6.08 7.66
N PRO A 8 10.78 6.70 8.42
CA PRO A 8 11.13 7.46 9.62
C PRO A 8 11.56 6.57 10.79
N ASN A 9 11.28 5.27 10.72
CA ASN A 9 11.44 4.35 11.85
C ASN A 9 12.83 3.70 11.93
N PHE A 10 13.63 3.78 10.85
CA PHE A 10 14.95 3.14 10.77
C PHE A 10 15.98 4.11 10.16
N PRO A 11 17.27 3.99 10.51
CA PRO A 11 18.31 4.89 10.01
C PRO A 11 18.70 4.61 8.54
N PHE A 12 18.18 3.54 7.92
CA PHE A 12 18.54 3.13 6.58
C PHE A 12 17.70 3.87 5.52
N LYS A 13 18.38 4.39 4.49
CA LYS A 13 17.70 5.06 3.36
C LYS A 13 16.90 4.09 2.50
N GLU A 14 17.39 2.87 2.36
CA GLU A 14 16.77 1.81 1.59
C GLU A 14 16.97 0.47 2.31
N ILE A 15 15.89 -0.32 2.40
CA ILE A 15 15.91 -1.68 2.93
C ILE A 15 15.30 -2.59 1.85
N PRO A 16 16.10 -3.40 1.14
CA PRO A 16 15.57 -4.34 0.15
C PRO A 16 14.79 -5.46 0.84
N VAL A 17 13.55 -5.69 0.41
CA VAL A 17 12.67 -6.73 1.00
C VAL A 17 12.37 -7.83 -0.01
N LEU A 18 12.04 -7.44 -1.24
CA LEU A 18 11.56 -8.38 -2.25
C LEU A 18 12.64 -9.36 -2.72
N GLU A 19 13.88 -8.90 -2.90
CA GLU A 19 14.99 -9.75 -3.34
C GLU A 19 15.34 -10.86 -2.32
N PRO A 20 15.61 -10.55 -1.03
CA PRO A 20 15.89 -11.60 -0.03
C PRO A 20 14.77 -12.64 0.09
N LEU A 21 13.51 -12.20 0.07
CA LEU A 21 12.36 -13.11 0.16
C LEU A 21 12.22 -13.98 -1.10
N THR A 22 12.46 -13.41 -2.28
CA THR A 22 12.38 -14.18 -3.53
C THR A 22 13.49 -15.22 -3.60
N PHE A 23 14.71 -14.87 -3.16
CA PHE A 23 15.86 -15.78 -3.10
C PHE A 23 15.61 -16.94 -2.14
N GLU A 24 15.12 -16.67 -0.94
CA GLU A 24 14.89 -17.70 0.08
C GLU A 24 13.75 -18.65 -0.33
N PHE A 25 12.59 -18.08 -0.69
CA PHE A 25 11.37 -18.86 -0.84
C PHE A 25 11.11 -19.37 -2.26
N HIS A 26 11.85 -18.90 -3.27
CA HIS A 26 11.72 -19.33 -4.67
C HIS A 26 10.29 -19.22 -5.23
N VAL A 27 9.51 -18.25 -4.75
CA VAL A 27 8.13 -17.96 -5.18
C VAL A 27 7.98 -16.50 -5.58
N PRO A 28 6.96 -16.15 -6.40
CA PRO A 28 6.68 -14.75 -6.71
C PRO A 28 6.31 -13.95 -5.45
N VAL A 29 7.09 -12.91 -5.15
CA VAL A 29 6.83 -11.97 -4.05
C VAL A 29 6.36 -10.64 -4.61
N ARG A 30 5.33 -10.05 -3.99
CA ARG A 30 4.79 -8.73 -4.32
C ARG A 30 4.65 -7.92 -3.05
N MET A 31 4.95 -6.63 -3.14
CA MET A 31 4.92 -5.71 -2.01
C MET A 31 4.17 -4.43 -2.38
N LEU A 32 3.32 -3.97 -1.48
CA LEU A 32 2.57 -2.72 -1.52
C LEU A 32 2.49 -2.15 -0.09
N ASN A 33 2.14 -0.86 0.07
CA ASN A 33 1.89 -0.32 1.41
C ASN A 33 0.66 -0.99 2.06
N ASP A 34 0.57 -0.88 3.37
CA ASP A 34 -0.49 -1.51 4.18
C ASP A 34 -1.90 -1.14 3.72
N CYS A 35 -2.15 0.14 3.41
CA CYS A 35 -3.46 0.62 3.01
C CYS A 35 -3.86 0.21 1.59
N ALA A 36 -2.92 0.10 0.65
CA ALA A 36 -3.16 -0.46 -0.69
C ALA A 36 -3.46 -1.97 -0.62
N VAL A 37 -2.81 -2.70 0.29
CA VAL A 37 -3.16 -4.10 0.54
C VAL A 37 -4.50 -4.22 1.27
N ALA A 38 -4.83 -3.31 2.18
CA ALA A 38 -6.11 -3.30 2.88
C ALA A 38 -7.29 -3.08 1.92
N VAL A 39 -7.19 -2.12 0.99
CA VAL A 39 -8.26 -1.90 -0.01
C VAL A 39 -8.42 -3.09 -0.96
N LEU A 40 -7.33 -3.81 -1.28
CA LEU A 40 -7.40 -5.08 -2.01
C LEU A 40 -8.11 -6.15 -1.19
N GLY A 41 -7.82 -6.25 0.10
CA GLY A 41 -8.52 -7.14 1.03
C GLY A 41 -10.02 -6.87 1.06
N GLU A 42 -10.42 -5.61 1.20
CA GLU A 42 -11.83 -5.21 1.15
C GLU A 42 -12.49 -5.55 -0.18
N LYS A 43 -11.78 -5.34 -1.30
CA LYS A 43 -12.27 -5.70 -2.64
C LYS A 43 -12.46 -7.20 -2.84
N MET A 44 -11.55 -8.02 -2.33
CA MET A 44 -11.56 -9.46 -2.55
C MET A 44 -12.44 -10.20 -1.55
N TYR A 45 -12.43 -9.76 -0.29
CA TYR A 45 -12.97 -10.51 0.84
C TYR A 45 -13.97 -9.72 1.69
N GLY A 46 -13.88 -8.39 1.70
CA GLY A 46 -14.69 -7.52 2.56
C GLY A 46 -15.86 -6.82 1.87
N ALA A 47 -16.14 -5.60 2.32
CA ALA A 47 -17.28 -4.80 1.89
C ALA A 47 -17.16 -4.25 0.46
N GLY A 48 -15.95 -4.27 -0.10
CA GLY A 48 -15.64 -3.83 -1.46
C GLY A 48 -15.96 -4.82 -2.57
N LYS A 49 -16.44 -6.04 -2.25
CA LYS A 49 -16.75 -7.08 -3.25
C LYS A 49 -17.69 -6.57 -4.33
N GLY A 50 -17.33 -6.83 -5.59
CA GLY A 50 -18.10 -6.39 -6.77
C GLY A 50 -17.94 -4.91 -7.14
N LEU A 51 -17.44 -4.04 -6.26
CA LEU A 51 -17.31 -2.61 -6.54
C LEU A 51 -16.11 -2.28 -7.41
N ARG A 52 -16.31 -1.57 -8.53
CA ARG A 52 -15.20 -1.17 -9.41
C ARG A 52 -14.43 0.04 -8.88
N ASN A 53 -15.03 0.84 -8.01
CA ASN A 53 -14.41 1.98 -7.38
C ASN A 53 -14.57 1.84 -5.86
N LEU A 54 -13.49 1.99 -5.12
CA LEU A 54 -13.46 1.83 -3.68
C LEU A 54 -12.40 2.76 -3.09
N VAL A 55 -12.72 3.41 -1.98
CA VAL A 55 -11.73 4.09 -1.15
C VAL A 55 -11.76 3.45 0.22
N TYR A 56 -10.59 3.06 0.69
CA TYR A 56 -10.33 2.64 2.05
C TYR A 56 -9.68 3.80 2.78
N VAL A 57 -10.23 4.14 3.94
CA VAL A 57 -9.63 5.12 4.86
C VAL A 57 -9.56 4.45 6.22
N THR A 58 -8.38 4.51 6.84
CA THR A 58 -8.18 4.01 8.19
C THR A 58 -7.75 5.13 9.12
N LEU A 59 -8.31 5.10 10.34
CA LEU A 59 -7.90 5.96 11.45
C LEU A 59 -7.40 5.05 12.57
N SER A 60 -6.11 5.14 12.88
CA SER A 60 -5.43 4.37 13.92
C SER A 60 -4.39 5.24 14.60
N THR A 61 -3.12 4.82 14.67
CA THR A 61 -2.01 5.69 15.10
C THR A 61 -1.90 6.95 14.23
N GLY A 62 -2.32 6.88 12.97
CA GLY A 62 -2.45 7.99 12.04
C GLY A 62 -3.63 7.80 11.08
N LEU A 63 -3.71 8.65 10.05
CA LEU A 63 -4.68 8.55 8.97
C LEU A 63 -4.00 7.97 7.72
N GLY A 64 -4.52 6.86 7.20
CA GLY A 64 -4.01 6.20 6.00
C GLY A 64 -5.11 5.94 4.98
N GLY A 65 -4.74 5.70 3.72
CA GLY A 65 -5.71 5.46 2.67
C GLY A 65 -5.22 4.57 1.53
N GLY A 66 -6.18 3.94 0.85
CA GLY A 66 -5.96 3.14 -0.34
C GLY A 66 -7.16 3.26 -1.27
N ALA A 67 -6.96 3.13 -2.59
CA ALA A 67 -8.07 3.25 -3.54
C ALA A 67 -8.00 2.22 -4.66
N ILE A 68 -9.18 1.87 -5.18
CA ILE A 68 -9.38 1.15 -6.43
C ILE A 68 -10.17 2.04 -7.36
N VAL A 69 -9.67 2.22 -8.58
CA VAL A 69 -10.27 3.00 -9.66
C VAL A 69 -10.44 2.12 -10.87
N ASP A 70 -11.66 2.03 -11.39
CA ASP A 70 -12.02 1.20 -12.55
C ASP A 70 -11.65 -0.29 -12.44
N GLY A 71 -11.54 -0.79 -11.21
CA GLY A 71 -11.14 -2.16 -10.89
C GLY A 71 -9.64 -2.36 -10.64
N HIS A 72 -8.84 -1.29 -10.72
CA HIS A 72 -7.39 -1.33 -10.52
C HIS A 72 -6.98 -0.59 -9.26
N VAL A 73 -6.03 -1.15 -8.51
CA VAL A 73 -5.45 -0.45 -7.35
C VAL A 73 -4.73 0.80 -7.83
N LEU A 74 -5.01 1.93 -7.19
CA LEU A 74 -4.30 3.17 -7.42
C LEU A 74 -3.00 3.16 -6.61
N ILE A 75 -1.87 2.91 -7.30
CA ILE A 75 -0.54 2.81 -6.66
C ILE A 75 0.17 4.17 -6.62
N GLY A 76 -0.04 5.01 -7.64
CA GLY A 76 0.72 6.25 -7.82
C GLY A 76 2.08 6.00 -8.49
N LYS A 77 2.75 7.08 -8.92
CA LYS A 77 4.04 7.01 -9.64
C LYS A 77 5.12 6.28 -8.84
N ASP A 78 5.21 6.60 -7.55
CA ASP A 78 6.26 6.11 -6.65
C ASP A 78 5.69 5.21 -5.53
N GLY A 79 4.47 4.69 -5.69
CA GLY A 79 3.81 3.88 -4.66
C GLY A 79 3.20 4.69 -3.51
N ASN A 80 2.99 5.99 -3.72
CA ASN A 80 2.59 6.99 -2.72
C ASN A 80 1.18 7.57 -2.95
N ALA A 81 0.35 6.91 -3.74
CA ALA A 81 -1.03 7.36 -3.90
C ALA A 81 -1.81 7.19 -2.58
N VAL A 82 -2.77 8.09 -2.36
CA VAL A 82 -3.76 8.01 -1.27
C VAL A 82 -3.14 8.15 0.13
N GLU A 83 -2.03 8.89 0.24
CA GLU A 83 -1.45 9.39 1.50
C GLU A 83 -2.30 10.52 2.13
N VAL A 84 -3.57 10.20 2.41
CA VAL A 84 -4.58 11.18 2.85
C VAL A 84 -4.25 11.83 4.19
N GLY A 85 -3.45 11.18 5.04
CA GLY A 85 -2.95 11.74 6.30
C GLY A 85 -1.99 12.91 6.14
N HIS A 86 -1.47 13.13 4.93
CA HIS A 86 -0.55 14.22 4.61
C HIS A 86 -1.21 15.37 3.84
N LEU A 87 -2.54 15.37 3.70
CA LEU A 87 -3.27 16.50 3.11
C LEU A 87 -3.27 17.68 4.10
N THR A 88 -2.83 18.85 3.64
CA THR A 88 -2.94 20.11 4.40
C THR A 88 -4.40 20.53 4.45
N ILE A 89 -4.90 20.79 5.67
CA ILE A 89 -6.27 21.24 5.91
C ILE A 89 -6.34 22.70 6.38
N ASP A 90 -5.27 23.21 6.99
CA ASP A 90 -5.05 24.58 7.46
C ASP A 90 -3.53 24.83 7.53
#